data_AF-A0A2B4PYK2-F1
#
_entry.id   AF-A0A2B4PYK2-F1
#
_cell.length_a   1.000
_cell.length_b   1.000
_cell.length_c   1.000
_cell.angle_alpha   90.00
_cell.angle_beta   90.00
_cell.angle_gamma   90.00
#
_symmetry.space_group_name_H-M   'P 1'
#
loop_
_entity.id
_entity.type
_entity.pdbx_description
1 polymer ?
#
loop_
_entity_poly.entity_id
_entity_poly.type
_entity_poly.pdbx_seq_one_letter_code
_entity_poly.pdbx_strand_id
1 'polypeptide(L)'
;MADFRLPKNSRVIRGKTFKAPEDTKNIRNVKVYRWNPETPDQNPRLDTFEIDQDNCGPMVLDALIKIKDEIDTTLTFRRSCREGMCGSCSMNVDGTNTLACTKSMDEIKGDVTIYPLPHMPVVKDLVPDLTHAYAQYSSIDPYLKAESPAPTGRERLQSREDRAKLDGLWECILCFSCTTSCPSYWWNGDRYLGPAVLLQA
;
A
#
# COMPACT_ATOMS: atom_id res chain seq x y z
N MET A 1 -12.01 -3.85 36.84
CA MET A 1 -11.11 -3.64 35.70
C MET A 1 -11.76 -4.29 34.49
N ALA A 2 -12.12 -3.51 33.46
CA ALA A 2 -12.62 -4.09 32.22
C ALA A 2 -11.43 -4.78 31.53
N ASP A 3 -11.50 -6.10 31.41
CA ASP A 3 -10.48 -6.91 30.78
C ASP A 3 -10.70 -6.84 29.26
N PHE A 4 -10.14 -5.80 28.64
CA PHE A 4 -10.22 -5.63 27.19
C PHE A 4 -9.33 -6.67 26.52
N ARG A 5 -9.90 -7.84 26.20
CA ARG A 5 -9.25 -8.78 25.27
C ARG A 5 -9.14 -8.08 23.93
N LEU A 6 -7.92 -7.78 23.51
CA LEU A 6 -7.69 -7.30 22.16
C LEU A 6 -8.23 -8.34 21.16
N PRO A 7 -8.78 -7.91 20.01
CA PRO A 7 -9.29 -8.83 19.00
C PRO A 7 -8.27 -9.90 18.59
N LYS A 8 -8.72 -11.05 18.08
CA LYS A 8 -7.79 -12.02 17.45
C LYS A 8 -6.93 -11.28 16.41
N ASN A 9 -5.64 -11.61 16.34
CA ASN A 9 -4.69 -11.03 15.37
C ASN A 9 -4.36 -9.54 15.56
N SER A 10 -4.61 -8.99 16.73
CA SER A 10 -4.39 -7.57 17.05
C SER A 10 -2.98 -7.23 17.55
N ARG A 11 -2.18 -8.23 17.93
CA ARG A 11 -0.83 -8.02 18.46
C ARG A 11 0.20 -8.51 17.47
N VAL A 12 1.01 -7.61 16.94
CA VAL A 12 2.17 -7.98 16.14
C VAL A 12 3.26 -8.53 17.07
N ILE A 13 3.60 -9.80 16.92
CA ILE A 13 4.64 -10.46 17.71
C ILE A 13 6.00 -10.40 16.99
N ARG A 14 7.09 -10.66 17.72
CA ARG A 14 8.40 -10.85 17.09
C ARG A 14 8.37 -12.11 16.21
N GLY A 15 8.81 -11.97 14.97
CA GLY A 15 8.90 -13.05 14.00
C GLY A 15 10.28 -13.68 13.91
N LYS A 16 10.53 -14.32 12.76
CA LYS A 16 11.80 -14.95 12.41
C LYS A 16 12.85 -13.90 12.03
N THR A 17 14.13 -14.26 12.16
CA THR A 17 15.24 -13.45 11.64
C THR A 17 15.98 -14.27 10.60
N PHE A 18 16.09 -13.74 9.40
CA PHE A 18 16.84 -14.30 8.27
C PHE A 18 18.16 -13.54 8.17
N LYS A 19 19.25 -14.23 8.47
CA LYS A 19 20.60 -13.67 8.49
C LYS A 19 21.18 -13.59 7.09
N ALA A 20 21.94 -12.53 6.81
CA ALA A 20 22.75 -12.45 5.61
C ALA A 20 23.96 -13.42 5.72
N PRO A 21 24.59 -13.81 4.59
CA PRO A 21 25.86 -14.53 4.61
C PRO A 21 26.91 -13.82 5.48
N GLU A 22 27.76 -14.58 6.18
CA GLU A 22 28.71 -14.06 7.18
C GLU A 22 29.72 -13.03 6.62
N ASP A 23 30.00 -13.08 5.32
CA ASP A 23 30.92 -12.20 4.60
C ASP A 23 30.28 -10.88 4.13
N THR A 24 28.96 -10.73 4.32
CA THR A 24 28.21 -9.52 3.94
C THR A 24 28.60 -8.34 4.81
N LYS A 25 29.09 -7.25 4.20
CA LYS A 25 29.54 -6.05 4.93
C LYS A 25 28.47 -4.97 5.04
N ASN A 26 27.72 -4.74 3.96
CA ASN A 26 26.76 -3.66 3.87
C ASN A 26 25.33 -4.15 4.15
N ILE A 27 25.08 -4.54 5.40
CA ILE A 27 23.80 -5.13 5.81
C ILE A 27 22.79 -4.04 6.18
N ARG A 28 21.56 -4.19 5.66
CA ARG A 28 20.39 -3.45 6.11
C ARG A 28 19.30 -4.39 6.60
N ASN A 29 18.75 -4.12 7.78
CA ASN A 29 17.58 -4.86 8.26
C ASN A 29 16.31 -4.34 7.57
N VAL A 30 15.54 -5.25 7.01
CA VAL A 30 14.19 -5.03 6.52
C VAL A 30 13.22 -5.85 7.37
N LYS A 31 12.36 -5.17 8.12
CA LYS A 31 11.36 -5.77 9.01
C LYS A 31 10.01 -5.77 8.31
N VAL A 32 9.46 -6.94 8.04
CA VAL A 32 8.25 -7.10 7.22
C VAL A 32 7.14 -7.73 8.05
N TYR A 33 5.97 -7.09 8.04
CA TYR A 33 4.75 -7.66 8.59
C TYR A 33 4.35 -8.93 7.84
N ARG A 34 4.06 -9.99 8.59
CA ARG A 34 3.66 -11.29 8.07
C ARG A 34 2.37 -11.77 8.71
N TRP A 35 1.46 -12.28 7.90
CA TRP A 35 0.23 -12.92 8.36
C TRP A 35 -0.25 -13.94 7.32
N ASN A 36 -0.64 -15.14 7.77
CA ASN A 36 -1.12 -16.21 6.90
C ASN A 36 -2.58 -16.58 7.27
N PRO A 37 -3.55 -16.44 6.35
CA PRO A 37 -4.94 -16.84 6.59
C PRO A 37 -5.12 -18.34 6.84
N GLU A 38 -4.19 -19.19 6.39
CA GLU A 38 -4.23 -20.64 6.63
C GLU A 38 -3.94 -21.02 8.09
N THR A 39 -3.39 -20.09 8.88
CA THR A 39 -3.13 -20.25 10.31
C THR A 39 -3.80 -19.12 11.10
N PRO A 40 -5.14 -19.03 11.08
CA PRO A 40 -5.87 -17.83 11.51
C PRO A 40 -5.80 -17.56 13.03
N ASP A 41 -5.42 -18.56 13.82
CA ASP A 41 -5.21 -18.44 15.27
C ASP A 41 -3.83 -17.88 15.64
N GLN A 42 -2.92 -17.75 14.67
CA GLN A 42 -1.62 -17.11 14.90
C GLN A 42 -1.73 -15.60 14.71
N ASN A 43 -1.23 -14.88 15.71
CA ASN A 43 -1.05 -13.44 15.60
C ASN A 43 -0.09 -13.10 14.44
N PRO A 44 -0.28 -11.94 13.80
CA PRO A 44 0.70 -11.41 12.86
C PRO A 44 2.06 -11.26 13.52
N ARG A 45 3.12 -11.35 12.72
CA ARG A 45 4.49 -11.24 13.21
C ARG A 45 5.30 -10.26 12.38
N LEU A 46 6.39 -9.79 12.95
CA LEU A 46 7.37 -8.96 12.26
C LEU A 46 8.65 -9.78 12.02
N ASP A 47 8.82 -10.27 10.80
CA ASP A 47 10.03 -11.00 10.39
C ASP A 47 11.13 -9.99 10.00
N THR A 48 12.37 -10.25 10.39
CA THR A 48 13.54 -9.43 10.04
C THR A 48 14.36 -10.14 8.97
N PHE A 49 14.69 -9.44 7.90
CA PHE A 49 15.56 -9.90 6.82
C PHE A 49 16.79 -9.00 6.77
N GLU A 50 17.98 -9.59 6.89
CA GLU A 50 19.24 -8.89 6.66
C GLU A 50 19.54 -8.90 5.16
N ILE A 51 19.55 -7.72 4.55
CA ILE A 51 19.71 -7.53 3.11
C ILE A 51 21.07 -6.90 2.82
N ASP A 52 21.84 -7.55 1.96
CA ASP A 52 23.03 -6.97 1.36
C ASP A 52 22.65 -5.82 0.42
N GLN A 53 22.98 -4.59 0.80
CA GLN A 53 22.69 -3.40 0.01
C GLN A 53 23.56 -3.31 -1.25
N ASP A 54 24.74 -3.94 -1.27
CA ASP A 54 25.62 -3.91 -2.44
C ASP A 54 25.06 -4.78 -3.58
N ASN A 55 24.13 -5.67 -3.28
CA ASN A 55 23.47 -6.57 -4.22
C ASN A 55 21.92 -6.47 -4.15
N CYS A 56 21.42 -5.25 -3.90
CA CYS A 56 20.00 -4.93 -3.90
C CYS A 56 19.77 -3.58 -4.59
N GLY A 57 18.68 -3.46 -5.34
CA GLY A 57 18.24 -2.16 -5.85
C GLY A 57 17.91 -1.19 -4.70
N PRO A 58 17.91 0.13 -4.97
CA PRO A 58 17.80 1.15 -3.93
C PRO A 58 16.40 1.28 -3.35
N MET A 59 15.37 0.79 -4.04
CA MET A 59 13.98 1.00 -3.62
C MET A 59 13.52 -0.08 -2.65
N VAL A 60 12.56 0.27 -1.79
CA VAL A 60 11.92 -0.68 -0.87
C VAL A 60 11.30 -1.86 -1.63
N LEU A 61 10.76 -1.63 -2.82
CA LEU A 61 10.24 -2.70 -3.67
C LEU A 61 11.33 -3.69 -4.11
N ASP A 62 12.55 -3.22 -4.38
CA ASP A 62 13.66 -4.09 -4.79
C ASP A 62 14.03 -5.04 -3.65
N ALA A 63 14.07 -4.55 -2.41
CA ALA A 63 14.27 -5.37 -1.23
C ALA A 63 13.16 -6.41 -1.04
N LEU A 64 11.89 -6.03 -1.22
CA LEU A 64 10.76 -6.97 -1.12
C LEU A 64 10.83 -8.07 -2.19
N ILE A 65 11.21 -7.72 -3.42
CA ILE A 65 11.41 -8.68 -4.51
C ILE A 65 12.58 -9.61 -4.19
N LYS A 66 13.73 -9.08 -3.77
CA LYS A 66 14.89 -9.88 -3.36
C LYS A 66 14.55 -10.86 -2.24
N ILE A 67 13.85 -10.40 -1.20
CA ILE A 67 13.39 -11.27 -0.11
C ILE A 67 12.55 -12.42 -0.66
N LYS A 68 11.59 -12.10 -1.53
CA LYS A 68 10.70 -13.13 -2.09
C LYS A 68 11.45 -14.12 -2.99
N ASP A 69 12.33 -13.64 -3.84
CA ASP A 69 12.95 -14.47 -4.87
C ASP A 69 14.10 -15.33 -4.31
N GLU A 70 14.83 -14.82 -3.30
CA GLU A 70 16.07 -15.44 -2.83
C GLU A 70 16.01 -15.97 -1.39
N ILE A 71 15.12 -15.46 -0.53
CA ILE A 71 15.15 -15.74 0.92
C ILE A 71 13.91 -16.47 1.42
N ASP A 72 12.72 -15.92 1.19
CA ASP A 72 11.44 -16.49 1.60
C ASP A 72 10.36 -16.27 0.53
N THR A 73 10.18 -17.30 -0.30
CA THR A 73 9.20 -17.31 -1.42
C THR A 73 7.75 -17.19 -0.96
N THR A 74 7.46 -17.39 0.33
CA THR A 74 6.11 -17.26 0.89
C THR A 74 5.67 -15.81 1.10
N LEU A 75 6.61 -14.85 1.07
CA LEU A 75 6.29 -13.43 1.19
C LEU A 75 5.35 -12.98 0.05
N THR A 76 4.26 -12.31 0.44
CA THR A 76 3.21 -11.89 -0.49
C THR A 76 2.98 -10.36 -0.43
N PHE A 77 3.00 -9.70 -1.58
CA PHE A 77 2.73 -8.27 -1.73
C PHE A 77 2.25 -7.95 -3.15
N ARG A 78 1.60 -6.80 -3.35
CA ARG A 78 1.17 -6.30 -4.66
C ARG A 78 2.22 -5.39 -5.28
N ARG A 79 2.43 -5.53 -6.59
CA ARG A 79 3.38 -4.73 -7.41
C ARG A 79 3.07 -4.90 -8.90
N SER A 80 3.40 -3.89 -9.71
CA SER A 80 3.32 -3.97 -11.18
C SER A 80 4.34 -3.06 -11.88
N CYS A 81 4.05 -1.75 -12.03
CA CYS A 81 4.78 -0.84 -12.93
C CYS A 81 6.28 -0.69 -12.61
N ARG A 82 6.61 -0.35 -11.35
CA ARG A 82 7.93 0.05 -10.81
C ARG A 82 8.29 1.53 -10.94
N GLU A 83 7.47 2.35 -11.58
CA GLU A 83 7.70 3.80 -11.73
C GLU A 83 6.67 4.69 -11.04
N GLY A 84 5.89 4.15 -10.09
CA GLY A 84 4.97 4.95 -9.26
C GLY A 84 3.62 5.27 -9.90
N MET A 85 3.26 4.62 -11.00
CA MET A 85 2.05 4.95 -11.77
C MET A 85 0.82 4.06 -11.49
N CYS A 86 1.01 2.78 -11.16
CA CYS A 86 -0.11 1.84 -11.04
C CYS A 86 -0.81 1.83 -9.66
N GLY A 87 -0.23 2.48 -8.66
CA GLY A 87 -0.72 2.50 -7.27
C GLY A 87 -0.67 1.17 -6.50
N SER A 88 -0.32 0.04 -7.14
CA SER A 88 -0.48 -1.30 -6.56
C SER A 88 0.42 -1.62 -5.37
N CYS A 89 1.61 -1.00 -5.27
CA CYS A 89 2.59 -1.27 -4.21
C CYS A 89 2.49 -0.29 -3.04
N SER A 90 1.29 0.27 -2.81
CA SER A 90 1.03 1.11 -1.66
C SER A 90 1.05 0.29 -0.36
N MET A 91 1.81 0.77 0.61
CA MET A 91 1.99 0.14 1.91
C MET A 91 2.51 1.18 2.92
N ASN A 92 2.56 0.82 4.20
CA ASN A 92 3.16 1.67 5.23
C ASN A 92 4.64 1.31 5.38
N VAL A 93 5.51 2.26 5.07
CA VAL A 93 6.96 2.13 5.19
C VAL A 93 7.45 3.14 6.21
N ASP A 94 8.05 2.63 7.29
CA ASP A 94 8.56 3.39 8.42
C ASP A 94 7.54 4.41 8.97
N GLY A 95 6.30 3.94 9.17
CA GLY A 95 5.21 4.75 9.69
C GLY A 95 4.47 5.59 8.65
N THR A 96 4.98 5.68 7.41
CA THR A 96 4.39 6.53 6.36
C THR A 96 3.80 5.71 5.22
N ASN A 97 2.57 6.00 4.81
CA ASN A 97 1.98 5.38 3.61
C ASN A 97 2.66 5.92 2.35
N THR A 98 3.23 5.04 1.54
CA THR A 98 3.96 5.40 0.32
C THR A 98 3.91 4.28 -0.70
N LEU A 99 4.47 4.51 -1.89
CA LEU A 99 4.67 3.48 -2.91
C LEU A 99 6.06 2.86 -2.72
N ALA A 100 6.11 1.55 -2.51
CA ALA A 100 7.38 0.85 -2.31
C ALA A 100 8.37 1.02 -3.48
N CYS A 101 7.87 1.20 -4.71
CA CYS A 101 8.72 1.36 -5.90
C CYS A 101 9.38 2.73 -6.04
N THR A 102 8.92 3.74 -5.30
CA THR A 102 9.50 5.10 -5.36
C THR A 102 10.07 5.53 -4.02
N LYS A 103 9.97 4.69 -2.98
CA LYS A 103 10.58 4.96 -1.67
C LYS A 103 11.98 4.37 -1.65
N SER A 104 13.00 5.23 -1.67
CA SER A 104 14.39 4.79 -1.49
C SER A 104 14.64 4.32 -0.06
N MET A 105 15.42 3.24 0.09
CA MET A 105 15.89 2.78 1.39
C MET A 105 16.86 3.78 2.06
N ASP A 106 17.55 4.62 1.27
CA ASP A 106 18.46 5.65 1.77
C ASP A 106 17.75 6.80 2.48
N GLU A 107 16.46 7.02 2.17
CA GLU A 107 15.64 8.02 2.85
C GLU A 107 15.19 7.58 4.25
N ILE A 108 15.38 6.31 4.58
CA ILE A 108 14.96 5.70 5.85
C ILE A 108 16.19 5.64 6.76
N LYS A 109 16.03 5.95 8.04
CA LYS A 109 17.13 5.84 9.02
C LYS A 109 17.04 4.52 9.77
N GLY A 110 18.11 3.72 9.77
CA GLY A 110 18.13 2.44 10.47
C GLY A 110 17.21 1.39 9.81
N ASP A 111 16.59 0.52 10.59
CA ASP A 111 15.85 -0.61 10.03
C ASP A 111 14.63 -0.16 9.18
N VAL A 112 14.44 -0.76 8.00
CA VAL A 112 13.30 -0.49 7.12
C VAL A 112 12.11 -1.31 7.60
N THR A 113 11.11 -0.69 8.23
CA THR A 113 9.92 -1.41 8.73
C THR A 113 8.74 -1.25 7.78
N ILE A 114 8.10 -2.37 7.42
CA ILE A 114 7.06 -2.43 6.39
C ILE A 114 5.80 -3.12 6.94
N TYR A 115 4.68 -2.42 6.87
CA TYR A 115 3.34 -2.91 7.19
C TYR A 115 2.41 -2.80 5.98
N PRO A 116 1.33 -3.60 5.90
CA PRO A 116 0.26 -3.34 4.94
C PRO A 116 -0.34 -1.94 5.16
N LEU A 117 -1.15 -1.47 4.22
CA LEU A 117 -1.88 -0.22 4.42
C LEU A 117 -2.71 -0.27 5.72
N PRO A 118 -2.67 0.79 6.56
CA PRO A 118 -3.33 0.77 7.85
C PRO A 118 -4.84 0.65 7.75
N HIS A 119 -5.42 0.04 8.78
CA HIS A 119 -6.88 -0.03 8.99
C HIS A 119 -7.67 -0.67 7.84
N MET A 120 -7.03 -1.58 7.12
CA MET A 120 -7.67 -2.47 6.16
C MET A 120 -7.55 -3.91 6.67
N PRO A 121 -8.58 -4.76 6.48
CA PRO A 121 -8.43 -6.20 6.67
C PRO A 121 -7.25 -6.70 5.82
N VAL A 122 -6.43 -7.60 6.36
CA VAL A 122 -5.29 -8.15 5.63
C VAL A 122 -5.71 -9.48 5.02
N VAL A 123 -5.48 -9.66 3.72
CA VAL A 123 -5.69 -10.92 3.00
C VAL A 123 -4.52 -11.88 3.24
N LYS A 124 -3.28 -11.38 3.13
CA LYS A 124 -2.04 -12.10 3.45
C LYS A 124 -0.87 -11.12 3.47
N ASP A 125 0.03 -11.23 4.44
CA ASP A 125 1.24 -10.40 4.53
C ASP A 125 0.97 -8.90 4.28
N LEU A 126 1.51 -8.33 3.19
CA LEU A 126 1.38 -6.91 2.84
C LEU A 126 0.19 -6.61 1.92
N VAL A 127 -0.75 -7.55 1.77
CA VAL A 127 -1.89 -7.46 0.86
C VAL A 127 -3.16 -7.08 1.65
N PRO A 128 -3.57 -5.80 1.67
CA PRO A 128 -4.84 -5.40 2.26
C PRO A 128 -6.02 -5.81 1.37
N ASP A 129 -7.20 -5.95 1.96
CA ASP A 129 -8.47 -5.98 1.26
C ASP A 129 -8.91 -4.54 0.95
N LEU A 130 -9.08 -4.25 -0.34
CA LEU A 130 -9.50 -2.93 -0.84
C LEU A 130 -10.91 -2.95 -1.43
N THR A 131 -11.64 -4.07 -1.29
CA THR A 131 -12.98 -4.25 -1.86
C THR A 131 -13.92 -3.11 -1.49
N HIS A 132 -13.94 -2.72 -0.21
CA HIS A 132 -14.79 -1.63 0.27
C HIS A 132 -14.42 -0.26 -0.33
N ALA A 133 -13.12 0.05 -0.38
CA ALA A 133 -12.65 1.31 -0.98
C ALA A 133 -13.00 1.41 -2.47
N TYR A 134 -12.90 0.30 -3.21
CA TYR A 134 -13.34 0.25 -4.61
C TYR A 134 -14.87 0.35 -4.74
N ALA A 135 -15.65 -0.28 -3.85
CA ALA A 135 -17.10 -0.14 -3.84
C ALA A 135 -17.54 1.32 -3.61
N GLN A 136 -16.86 2.04 -2.71
CA GLN A 136 -17.07 3.47 -2.52
C GLN A 136 -16.72 4.28 -3.76
N TYR A 137 -15.60 3.98 -4.44
CA TYR A 137 -15.26 4.60 -5.72
C TYR A 137 -16.30 4.33 -6.81
N SER A 138 -16.87 3.13 -6.89
CA SER A 138 -17.96 2.86 -7.83
C SER A 138 -19.23 3.64 -7.50
N SER A 139 -19.50 3.93 -6.21
CA SER A 139 -20.72 4.62 -5.78
C SER A 139 -20.85 6.08 -6.21
N ILE A 140 -19.74 6.71 -6.61
CA ILE A 140 -19.74 8.10 -7.11
C ILE A 140 -19.96 8.18 -8.63
N ASP A 141 -20.17 7.04 -9.31
CA ASP A 141 -20.33 6.95 -10.77
C ASP A 141 -19.23 7.73 -11.53
N PRO A 142 -17.96 7.29 -11.45
CA PRO A 142 -16.80 8.07 -11.89
C PRO A 142 -16.62 8.02 -13.42
N TYR A 143 -17.65 8.46 -14.14
CA TYR A 143 -17.70 8.55 -15.59
C TYR A 143 -18.44 9.82 -16.03
N LEU A 144 -18.22 10.24 -17.27
CA LEU A 144 -18.84 11.46 -17.80
C LEU A 144 -20.37 11.31 -17.87
N LYS A 145 -21.08 12.13 -17.10
CA LYS A 145 -22.54 12.29 -17.19
C LYS A 145 -22.85 13.50 -18.08
N ALA A 146 -23.61 13.28 -19.15
CA ALA A 146 -23.97 14.32 -20.10
C ALA A 146 -25.49 14.38 -20.31
N GLU A 147 -26.05 15.59 -20.35
CA GLU A 147 -27.48 15.82 -20.58
C GLU A 147 -27.87 15.73 -22.06
N SER A 148 -26.90 15.75 -22.97
CA SER A 148 -27.09 15.67 -24.42
C SER A 148 -26.31 14.51 -25.04
N PRO A 149 -26.76 13.95 -26.18
CA PRO A 149 -25.97 12.98 -26.93
C PRO A 149 -24.60 13.54 -27.34
N ALA A 150 -23.64 12.64 -27.61
CA ALA A 150 -22.36 13.06 -28.18
C ALA A 150 -22.57 13.69 -29.57
N PRO A 151 -21.78 14.72 -29.95
CA PRO A 151 -21.82 15.26 -31.30
C PRO A 151 -21.58 14.16 -32.34
N THR A 152 -22.36 14.16 -33.42
CA THR A 152 -22.20 13.16 -34.48
C THR A 152 -20.89 13.37 -35.22
N GLY A 153 -20.02 12.36 -35.22
CA GLY A 153 -18.75 12.36 -35.95
C GLY A 153 -17.67 13.30 -35.39
N ARG A 154 -17.83 13.84 -34.17
CA ARG A 154 -16.88 14.77 -33.54
C ARG A 154 -16.85 14.64 -32.02
N GLU A 155 -15.75 15.10 -31.43
CA GLU A 155 -15.54 15.20 -29.98
C GLU A 155 -16.35 16.31 -29.32
N ARG A 156 -16.45 16.26 -27.98
CA ARG A 156 -16.91 17.41 -27.18
C ARG A 156 -15.76 18.40 -27.06
N LEU A 157 -16.00 19.65 -27.45
CA LEU A 157 -15.00 20.71 -27.33
C LEU A 157 -14.85 21.12 -25.85
N GLN A 158 -13.61 21.22 -25.39
CA GLN A 158 -13.24 21.71 -24.06
C GLN A 158 -12.14 22.78 -24.22
N SER A 159 -12.27 23.91 -23.55
CA SER A 159 -11.24 24.95 -23.56
C SER A 159 -10.01 24.51 -22.74
N ARG A 160 -8.84 25.10 -23.01
CA ARG A 160 -7.63 24.83 -22.20
C ARG A 160 -7.83 25.22 -20.73
N GLU A 161 -8.56 26.31 -20.49
CA GLU A 161 -8.88 26.79 -19.14
C GLU A 161 -9.78 25.80 -18.40
N ASP A 162 -10.79 25.23 -19.06
CA ASP A 162 -11.65 24.21 -18.46
C ASP A 162 -10.92 22.89 -18.22
N ARG A 163 -10.03 22.47 -19.12
CA ARG A 163 -9.21 21.28 -18.92
C ARG A 163 -8.26 21.44 -17.74
N ALA A 164 -7.69 22.63 -17.55
CA ALA A 164 -6.75 22.92 -16.46
C ALA A 164 -7.41 22.81 -15.06
N LYS A 165 -8.74 22.96 -14.96
CA LYS A 165 -9.47 22.74 -13.70
C LYS A 165 -9.37 21.31 -13.17
N LEU A 166 -9.00 20.34 -14.02
CA LEU A 166 -8.84 18.95 -13.64
C LEU A 166 -7.42 18.63 -13.13
N ASP A 167 -6.43 19.50 -13.37
CA ASP A 167 -5.05 19.25 -12.97
C ASP A 167 -4.93 19.22 -11.43
N GLY A 168 -4.24 18.21 -10.93
CA GLY A 168 -4.19 17.85 -9.50
C GLY A 168 -5.31 16.89 -9.05
N LEU A 169 -6.30 16.60 -9.89
CA LEU A 169 -7.41 15.69 -9.59
C LEU A 169 -7.29 14.37 -10.35
N TRP A 170 -7.10 14.42 -11.67
CA TRP A 170 -7.14 13.25 -12.55
C TRP A 170 -5.89 12.35 -12.41
N GLU A 171 -4.80 12.89 -11.87
CA GLU A 171 -3.53 12.20 -11.65
C GLU A 171 -3.61 11.16 -10.52
N CYS A 172 -4.73 11.09 -9.80
CA CYS A 172 -4.95 10.06 -8.77
C CYS A 172 -4.84 8.65 -9.38
N ILE A 173 -3.88 7.87 -8.87
CA ILE A 173 -3.63 6.49 -9.32
C ILE A 173 -4.39 5.43 -8.49
N LEU A 174 -5.35 5.85 -7.67
CA LEU A 174 -6.13 4.98 -6.76
C LEU A 174 -5.26 4.04 -5.91
N CYS A 175 -4.14 4.54 -5.37
CA CYS A 175 -3.28 3.76 -4.47
C CYS A 175 -3.84 3.64 -3.04
N PHE A 176 -4.84 4.46 -2.69
CA PHE A 176 -5.50 4.56 -1.38
C PHE A 176 -4.59 4.88 -0.19
N SER A 177 -3.35 5.35 -0.42
CA SER A 177 -2.45 5.80 0.66
C SER A 177 -3.06 6.93 1.49
N CYS A 178 -3.75 7.89 0.85
CA CYS A 178 -4.42 9.00 1.54
C CYS A 178 -5.65 8.52 2.34
N THR A 179 -6.41 7.56 1.81
CA THR A 179 -7.58 7.00 2.50
C THR A 179 -7.15 6.27 3.76
N THR A 180 -6.09 5.46 3.65
CA THR A 180 -5.58 4.65 4.76
C THR A 180 -4.61 5.40 5.66
N SER A 181 -4.28 6.67 5.38
CA SER A 181 -3.58 7.55 6.32
C SER A 181 -4.55 8.40 7.15
N CYS A 182 -5.84 8.42 6.80
CA CYS A 182 -6.84 9.28 7.42
C CYS A 182 -7.50 8.59 8.64
N PRO A 183 -7.30 9.09 9.87
CA PRO A 183 -7.94 8.51 11.05
C PRO A 183 -9.48 8.57 11.00
N SER A 184 -10.07 9.57 10.34
CA SER A 184 -11.53 9.62 10.16
C SER A 184 -12.04 8.41 9.38
N TYR A 185 -11.30 7.99 8.34
CA TYR A 185 -11.62 6.80 7.57
C TYR A 185 -11.36 5.51 8.36
N TRP A 186 -10.37 5.50 9.25
CA TRP A 186 -10.17 4.38 10.17
C TRP A 186 -11.42 4.17 11.02
N TRP A 187 -11.91 5.22 11.68
CA TRP A 187 -13.03 5.09 12.59
C TRP A 187 -14.40 4.93 11.92
N ASN A 188 -14.59 5.53 10.74
CA ASN A 188 -15.90 5.67 10.10
C ASN A 188 -15.88 5.30 8.61
N GLY A 189 -14.96 4.44 8.16
CA GLY A 189 -14.81 4.09 6.74
C GLY A 189 -16.06 3.44 6.12
N ASP A 190 -16.97 2.90 6.94
CA ASP A 190 -18.29 2.41 6.52
C ASP A 190 -19.23 3.52 6.03
N ARG A 191 -19.02 4.77 6.46
CA ARG A 191 -19.87 5.93 6.15
C ARG A 191 -19.12 7.06 5.44
N TYR A 192 -17.89 7.32 5.85
CA TYR A 192 -17.02 8.32 5.26
C TYR A 192 -16.32 7.74 4.03
N LEU A 193 -16.52 8.36 2.87
CA LEU A 193 -15.98 7.89 1.58
C LEU A 193 -14.44 7.90 1.52
N GLY A 194 -13.80 8.73 2.33
CA GLY A 194 -12.36 8.89 2.32
C GLY A 194 -11.85 9.86 1.23
N PRO A 195 -10.64 10.39 1.40
CA PRO A 195 -10.07 11.42 0.53
C PRO A 195 -9.91 10.97 -0.92
N ALA A 196 -9.51 9.71 -1.19
CA ALA A 196 -9.34 9.25 -2.58
C ALA A 196 -10.65 9.28 -3.37
N VAL A 197 -11.74 8.84 -2.74
CA VAL A 197 -13.06 8.79 -3.38
C VAL A 197 -13.63 10.20 -3.51
N LEU A 198 -13.53 11.03 -2.47
CA LEU A 198 -14.02 12.41 -2.51
C LEU A 198 -13.29 13.28 -3.53
N LEU A 199 -12.01 13.00 -3.81
CA LEU A 199 -11.26 13.69 -4.87
C LEU A 199 -11.79 13.37 -6.28
N GLN A 200 -12.37 12.19 -6.47
CA GLN A 200 -12.84 11.71 -7.77
C GLN A 200 -14.33 11.97 -8.03
N ALA A 201 -15.04 12.51 -7.03
CA ALA A 201 -16.48 12.74 -7.04
C ALA A 201 -16.90 14.00 -7.82
#